data_AF-A0AAV0JX65-F1
#
_entry.id   AF-A0AAV0JX65-F1
#
_cell.length_a   1.000
_cell.length_b   1.000
_cell.length_c   1.000
_cell.angle_alpha   90.00
_cell.angle_beta   90.00
_cell.angle_gamma   90.00
#
_symmetry.space_group_name_H-M   'P 1'
#
loop_
_entity.id
_entity.type
_entity.pdbx_description
1 polymer ?
#
loop_
_entity_poly.entity_id
_entity_poly.type
_entity_poly.pdbx_seq_one_letter_code
_entity_poly.pdbx_strand_id
1 'polypeptide(L)'
;MYGVASREECYGLRKHQVRNSVKEVYKRCSGAALDFGEIAFKTTANAILSMLWGGVAGNHEGFYGELRELESEMLMLMGAPNVSDFIPALRRVCPAQRLAVNTIKYELATLLHSFDWKLPLETELELSDKFGFVIKKMNPLVLVPTPRLSNLELY
;
A
#
# COMPACT_ATOMS: atom_id res chain seq x y z
N MET A 1 19.67 19.80 4.10
CA MET A 1 18.78 19.57 2.93
C MET A 1 18.90 18.08 2.59
N TYR A 2 18.03 17.15 2.94
CA TYR A 2 16.70 17.12 3.55
C TYR A 2 16.75 16.14 4.73
N GLY A 3 16.14 16.50 5.86
CA GLY A 3 16.04 15.63 7.02
C GLY A 3 15.15 14.44 6.66
N VAL A 4 15.73 13.25 6.61
CA VAL A 4 14.97 12.01 6.63
C VAL A 4 14.28 12.01 8.00
N ALA A 5 13.00 12.34 8.05
CA ALA A 5 12.24 12.31 9.28
C ALA A 5 12.46 10.95 9.95
N SER A 6 12.79 10.98 11.24
CA SER A 6 13.11 9.78 11.99
C SER A 6 11.92 8.81 11.94
N ARG A 7 12.19 7.50 12.02
CA ARG A 7 11.15 6.45 11.98
C ARG A 7 10.02 6.69 12.99
N GLU A 8 10.34 7.35 14.11
CA GLU A 8 9.43 7.71 15.21
C GLU A 8 8.59 8.96 14.89
N GLU A 9 9.18 10.04 14.35
CA GLU A 9 8.41 11.23 13.93
C GLU A 9 7.32 10.87 12.92
N CYS A 10 7.62 9.96 12.01
CA CYS A 10 6.69 9.50 10.99
C CYS A 10 5.70 8.42 11.49
N TYR A 11 5.86 7.88 12.70
CA TYR A 11 4.98 6.82 13.21
C TYR A 11 3.54 7.31 13.39
N GLY A 12 3.35 8.52 13.92
CA GLY A 12 2.03 9.13 14.10
C GLY A 12 1.25 9.24 12.78
N LEU A 13 1.94 9.65 11.72
CA LEU A 13 1.36 9.78 10.38
C LEU A 13 0.98 8.41 9.78
N ARG A 14 1.86 7.39 9.89
CA ARG A 14 1.51 6.02 9.45
C ARG A 14 0.32 5.47 10.22
N LYS A 15 0.32 5.61 11.54
CA LYS A 15 -0.79 5.20 12.40
C LYS A 15 -2.08 5.89 12.00
N HIS A 16 -2.04 7.19 11.72
CA HIS A 16 -3.19 7.94 11.27
C HIS A 16 -3.73 7.40 9.93
N GLN A 17 -2.89 7.21 8.91
CA GLN A 17 -3.34 6.74 7.60
C GLN A 17 -3.87 5.30 7.63
N VAL A 18 -3.23 4.40 8.37
CA VAL A 18 -3.72 3.02 8.55
C VAL A 18 -5.04 3.00 9.34
N ARG A 19 -5.22 3.85 10.35
CA ARG A 19 -6.52 3.96 11.03
C ARG A 19 -7.61 4.49 10.11
N ASN A 20 -7.28 5.45 9.25
CA ASN A 20 -8.25 5.95 8.26
C ASN A 20 -8.65 4.85 7.27
N SER A 21 -7.71 4.03 6.80
CA SER A 21 -8.04 2.92 5.90
C SER A 21 -8.91 1.87 6.57
N VAL A 22 -8.64 1.51 7.83
CA VAL A 22 -9.51 0.63 8.62
C VAL A 22 -10.92 1.19 8.75
N LYS A 23 -11.04 2.50 9.04
CA LYS A 23 -12.36 3.16 9.14
C LYS A 23 -13.10 3.16 7.80
N GLU A 24 -12.39 3.35 6.71
CA GLU A 24 -12.96 3.32 5.36
C GLU A 24 -13.45 1.90 5.00
N VAL A 25 -12.64 0.88 5.29
CA VAL A 25 -13.04 -0.52 5.11
C VAL A 25 -14.27 -0.84 5.95
N TYR A 26 -14.31 -0.44 7.22
CA TYR A 26 -15.47 -0.66 8.10
C TYR A 26 -16.74 0.00 7.57
N LYS A 27 -16.65 1.21 7.01
CA LYS A 27 -17.82 1.87 6.41
C LYS A 27 -18.32 1.17 5.15
N ARG A 28 -17.41 0.54 4.40
CA ARG A 28 -17.72 -0.14 3.13
C ARG A 28 -18.03 -1.62 3.30
N CYS A 29 -17.74 -2.23 4.45
CA CYS A 29 -17.82 -3.69 4.67
C CYS A 29 -19.24 -4.26 4.82
N SER A 30 -20.30 -3.53 4.47
CA SER A 30 -21.71 -3.98 4.56
C SER A 30 -22.05 -5.08 3.54
N GLY A 31 -21.25 -6.16 3.50
CA GLY A 31 -21.35 -7.26 2.53
C GLY A 31 -20.71 -6.96 1.16
N ALA A 32 -20.14 -5.77 0.96
CA ALA A 32 -19.48 -5.43 -0.30
C ALA A 32 -18.12 -6.10 -0.44
N ALA A 33 -17.83 -6.58 -1.64
CA ALA A 33 -16.53 -7.10 -2.00
C ALA A 33 -15.59 -5.93 -2.35
N LEU A 34 -14.41 -5.89 -1.73
CA LEU A 34 -13.44 -4.80 -1.84
C LEU A 34 -12.11 -5.30 -2.42
N ASP A 35 -11.48 -4.51 -3.28
CA ASP A 35 -10.12 -4.79 -3.75
C ASP A 35 -9.10 -4.49 -2.64
N PHE A 36 -8.56 -5.56 -2.06
CA PHE A 36 -7.55 -5.49 -1.01
C PHE A 36 -6.26 -4.84 -1.49
N GLY A 37 -5.87 -5.09 -2.75
CA GLY A 37 -4.66 -4.52 -3.34
C GLY A 37 -4.77 -3.01 -3.52
N GLU A 38 -5.95 -2.52 -3.93
CA GLU A 38 -6.22 -1.09 -4.03
C GLU A 38 -6.17 -0.39 -2.68
N ILE A 39 -6.77 -0.99 -1.63
CA ILE A 39 -6.73 -0.47 -0.26
C ILE A 39 -5.27 -0.34 0.21
N ALA A 40 -4.49 -1.43 0.10
CA ALA A 40 -3.09 -1.45 0.53
C ALA A 40 -2.24 -0.41 -0.21
N PHE A 41 -2.43 -0.28 -1.53
CA PHE A 41 -1.70 0.68 -2.34
C PHE A 41 -2.05 2.13 -1.95
N LYS A 42 -3.34 2.46 -1.87
CA LYS A 42 -3.80 3.82 -1.53
C LYS A 42 -3.34 4.23 -0.14
N THR A 43 -3.43 3.36 0.87
CA THR A 43 -2.96 3.66 2.23
C THR A 43 -1.46 3.87 2.26
N THR A 44 -0.69 2.99 1.61
CA THR A 44 0.78 3.07 1.59
C THR A 44 1.25 4.34 0.87
N ALA A 45 0.67 4.65 -0.29
CA ALA A 45 0.94 5.88 -1.02
C ALA A 45 0.60 7.11 -0.17
N ASN A 46 -0.60 7.16 0.42
CA ASN A 46 -1.02 8.26 1.31
C ASN A 46 -0.08 8.45 2.50
N ALA A 47 0.36 7.36 3.13
CA ALA A 47 1.29 7.42 4.24
C ALA A 47 2.64 7.99 3.79
N ILE A 48 3.22 7.47 2.71
CA ILE A 48 4.50 7.95 2.16
C ILE A 48 4.40 9.42 1.77
N LEU A 49 3.35 9.80 1.05
CA LEU A 49 3.13 11.18 0.63
C LEU A 49 2.92 12.11 1.83
N SER A 50 2.19 11.66 2.86
CA SER A 50 2.00 12.43 4.09
C SER A 50 3.32 12.63 4.84
N MET A 51 4.19 11.62 4.84
CA MET A 51 5.48 11.67 5.52
C MET A 51 6.53 12.51 4.77
N LEU A 52 6.50 12.49 3.43
CA LEU A 52 7.45 13.21 2.58
C LEU A 52 7.02 14.66 2.29
N TRP A 53 5.72 14.90 2.14
CA TRP A 53 5.15 16.19 1.73
C TRP A 53 4.12 16.78 2.72
N GLY A 54 4.05 16.27 3.95
CA GLY A 54 3.29 16.91 5.04
C GLY A 54 1.77 16.77 4.97
N GLY A 55 1.25 15.87 4.12
CA GLY A 55 -0.19 15.63 3.95
C GLY A 55 -0.79 16.62 2.95
N VAL A 56 -0.84 16.22 1.68
CA VAL A 56 -1.44 17.05 0.64
C VAL A 56 -2.95 16.78 0.61
N ALA A 57 -3.74 17.73 1.07
CA ALA A 57 -5.19 17.71 0.91
C ALA A 57 -5.54 18.03 -0.55
N GLY A 58 -5.79 17.00 -1.37
CA GLY A 58 -6.13 17.15 -2.79
C GLY A 58 -6.73 15.88 -3.39
N ASN A 59 -7.46 16.04 -4.50
CA ASN A 59 -8.02 14.92 -5.26
C ASN A 59 -6.90 14.19 -6.02
N HIS A 60 -6.29 13.19 -5.38
CA HIS A 60 -5.11 12.48 -5.88
C HIS A 60 -5.43 11.31 -6.83
N GLU A 61 -6.68 11.14 -7.27
CA GLU A 61 -7.05 10.00 -8.12
C GLU A 61 -6.17 9.87 -9.37
N GLY A 62 -5.85 10.98 -10.03
CA GLY A 62 -4.91 11.00 -11.17
C GLY A 62 -3.46 10.74 -10.76
N PHE A 63 -3.03 11.30 -9.62
CA PHE A 63 -1.66 11.17 -9.12
C PHE A 63 -1.32 9.74 -8.69
N TYR A 64 -2.28 8.97 -8.13
CA TYR A 64 -2.05 7.55 -7.84
C TYR A 64 -1.81 6.71 -9.10
N GLY A 65 -2.48 7.08 -10.22
CA GLY A 65 -2.25 6.47 -11.52
C GLY A 65 -0.82 6.72 -12.00
N GLU A 66 -0.40 7.98 -12.00
CA GLU A 66 0.96 8.40 -12.39
C GLU A 66 2.03 7.79 -11.49
N LEU A 67 1.84 7.78 -10.16
CA LEU A 67 2.75 7.13 -9.22
C LEU A 67 2.90 5.64 -9.52
N ARG A 68 1.78 4.96 -9.81
CA ARG A 68 1.78 3.53 -10.13
C ARG A 68 2.47 3.25 -11.47
N GLU A 69 2.39 4.16 -12.43
CA GLU A 69 3.14 4.09 -13.69
C GLU A 69 4.62 4.38 -13.50
N LEU A 70 4.99 5.35 -12.65
CA LEU A 70 6.38 5.68 -12.35
C LEU A 70 7.09 4.53 -11.61
N GLU A 71 6.42 3.90 -10.65
CA GLU A 71 6.95 2.70 -9.97
C GLU A 71 7.17 1.55 -10.96
N SER A 72 6.28 1.42 -11.94
CA SER A 72 6.38 0.49 -13.09
C SER A 72 7.68 0.68 -13.87
N GLU A 73 7.97 1.92 -14.22
CA GLU A 73 9.16 2.25 -14.99
C GLU A 73 10.43 2.06 -14.15
N MET A 74 10.39 2.45 -12.88
CA MET A 74 11.50 2.28 -11.94
C MET A 74 11.85 0.80 -11.70
N LEU A 75 10.85 -0.09 -11.56
CA LEU A 75 11.08 -1.52 -11.30
C LEU A 75 11.75 -2.22 -12.49
N MET A 76 11.36 -1.89 -13.73
CA MET A 76 12.01 -2.42 -14.93
C MET A 76 13.46 -1.96 -15.05
N LEU A 77 13.74 -0.70 -14.71
CA LEU A 77 15.11 -0.17 -14.65
C LEU A 77 15.94 -0.82 -13.53
N MET A 78 15.33 -1.24 -12.42
CA MET A 78 16.00 -2.04 -11.38
C MET A 78 16.24 -3.50 -11.81
N GLY A 79 15.41 -4.05 -12.71
CA GLY A 79 15.53 -5.42 -13.22
C GLY A 79 16.50 -5.57 -14.41
N ALA A 80 16.88 -4.47 -15.05
CA ALA A 80 17.90 -4.45 -16.09
C ALA A 80 19.31 -4.52 -15.45
N PRO A 81 20.25 -5.30 -16.02
CA PRO A 81 21.61 -5.37 -15.51
C PRO A 81 22.25 -3.98 -15.47
N ASN A 82 22.63 -3.53 -14.28
CA ASN A 82 23.15 -2.19 -14.02
C ASN A 82 24.60 -2.29 -13.52
N VAL A 83 25.44 -1.32 -13.88
CA VAL A 83 26.82 -1.21 -13.36
C VAL A 83 26.85 -1.25 -11.81
N SER A 84 25.79 -0.74 -11.18
CA SER A 84 25.62 -0.79 -9.73
C SER A 84 25.37 -2.17 -9.12
N ASP A 85 25.03 -3.18 -9.92
CA ASP A 85 24.90 -4.57 -9.44
C ASP A 85 26.27 -5.19 -9.14
N PHE A 86 27.31 -4.73 -9.84
CA PHE A 86 28.69 -5.18 -9.66
C PHE A 86 29.51 -4.25 -8.74
N ILE A 87 29.02 -3.02 -8.54
CA ILE A 87 29.68 -2.01 -7.70
C ILE A 87 28.67 -1.54 -6.64
N PRO A 88 28.69 -2.12 -5.42
CA PRO A 88 27.72 -1.81 -4.36
C PRO A 88 27.60 -0.32 -4.00
N ALA A 89 28.69 0.44 -4.16
CA ALA A 89 28.70 1.89 -3.93
C ALA A 89 27.84 2.69 -4.93
N LEU A 90 27.47 2.11 -6.08
CA LEU A 90 26.63 2.74 -7.09
C LEU A 90 25.15 2.34 -6.98
N ARG A 91 24.79 1.44 -6.04
CA ARG A 91 23.43 0.92 -5.90
C ARG A 91 22.48 2.05 -5.50
N ARG A 92 21.56 2.41 -6.40
CA ARG A 92 20.47 3.36 -6.11
C ARG A 92 19.34 2.60 -5.44
N VAL A 93 19.12 2.86 -4.15
CA VAL A 93 17.95 2.36 -3.42
C VAL A 93 16.89 3.45 -3.44
N CYS A 94 15.65 3.10 -3.78
CA CYS A 94 14.55 4.06 -3.70
C CYS A 94 14.48 4.60 -2.26
N PRO A 95 14.59 5.93 -2.04
CA PRO A 95 14.66 6.50 -0.70
C PRO A 95 13.40 6.20 0.13
N ALA A 96 12.26 5.98 -0.53
CA ALA A 96 11.00 5.61 0.11
C ALA A 96 10.87 4.10 0.41
N GLN A 97 11.75 3.22 -0.09
CA GLN A 97 11.57 1.77 0.00
C GLN A 97 11.48 1.25 1.43
N ARG A 98 12.36 1.73 2.33
CA ARG A 98 12.33 1.33 3.74
C ARG A 98 11.06 1.81 4.45
N LEU A 99 10.53 2.96 4.02
CA LEU A 99 9.29 3.51 4.56
C LEU A 99 8.08 2.70 4.08
N ALA A 100 8.03 2.39 2.79
CA ALA A 100 6.99 1.58 2.16
C ALA A 100 6.88 0.20 2.82
N VAL A 101 7.99 -0.54 2.91
CA VAL A 101 7.97 -1.90 3.48
C VAL A 101 7.48 -1.91 4.94
N ASN A 102 7.85 -0.91 5.73
CA ASN A 102 7.40 -0.83 7.13
C ASN A 102 5.93 -0.41 7.23
N THR A 103 5.46 0.48 6.36
CA THR A 103 4.04 0.85 6.30
C THR A 103 3.18 -0.33 5.90
N ILE A 104 3.55 -1.05 4.83
CA ILE A 104 2.82 -2.23 4.35
C ILE A 104 2.71 -3.29 5.45
N LYS A 105 3.81 -3.60 6.15
CA LYS A 105 3.78 -4.57 7.27
C LYS A 105 2.80 -4.17 8.35
N TYR A 106 2.81 -2.90 8.75
CA TYR A 106 1.94 -2.39 9.80
C TYR A 106 0.47 -2.37 9.34
N GLU A 107 0.22 -1.96 8.10
CA GLU A 107 -1.10 -1.97 7.48
C GLU A 107 -1.67 -3.39 7.40
N LEU A 108 -0.93 -4.34 6.81
CA LEU A 108 -1.35 -5.73 6.68
C LEU A 108 -1.68 -6.33 8.04
N ALA A 109 -0.81 -6.14 9.03
CA ALA A 109 -1.05 -6.62 10.38
C ALA A 109 -2.34 -6.04 10.97
N THR A 110 -2.60 -4.75 10.75
CA THR A 110 -3.81 -4.10 11.26
C THR A 110 -5.07 -4.59 10.54
N LEU A 111 -5.07 -4.64 9.20
CA LEU A 111 -6.23 -5.08 8.42
C LEU A 111 -6.58 -6.55 8.68
N LEU A 112 -5.58 -7.44 8.80
CA LEU A 112 -5.78 -8.85 9.10
C LEU A 112 -6.22 -9.08 10.55
N HIS A 113 -5.82 -8.19 11.46
CA HIS A 113 -6.28 -8.24 12.85
C HIS A 113 -7.73 -7.73 12.98
N SER A 114 -8.09 -6.68 12.23
CA SER A 114 -9.36 -6.01 12.36
C SER A 114 -10.53 -6.75 11.71
N PHE A 115 -10.31 -7.45 10.61
CA PHE A 115 -11.38 -8.07 9.81
C PHE A 115 -11.10 -9.54 9.51
N ASP A 116 -12.16 -10.34 9.45
CA ASP A 116 -12.15 -11.63 8.79
C ASP A 116 -12.39 -11.44 7.30
N TRP A 117 -11.40 -11.78 6.49
CA TRP A 117 -11.45 -11.64 5.04
C TRP A 117 -11.87 -12.96 4.39
N LYS A 118 -12.93 -12.93 3.58
CA LYS A 118 -13.45 -14.10 2.85
C LYS A 118 -13.47 -13.84 1.35
N LEU A 119 -13.34 -14.90 0.57
CA LEU A 119 -13.62 -14.81 -0.87
C LEU A 119 -15.13 -14.65 -1.08
N PRO A 120 -15.55 -13.93 -2.15
CA PRO A 120 -16.93 -13.96 -2.59
C PRO A 120 -17.36 -15.41 -2.92
N LEU A 121 -18.67 -15.72 -2.81
CA LEU A 121 -19.17 -17.06 -3.08
C LEU A 121 -18.75 -17.54 -4.48
N GLU A 122 -18.41 -18.84 -4.57
CA GLU A 122 -18.08 -19.53 -5.83
C GLU A 122 -16.89 -18.93 -6.60
N THR A 123 -16.07 -18.11 -5.93
CA THR A 123 -14.87 -17.51 -6.55
C THR A 123 -13.64 -18.35 -6.23
N GLU A 124 -12.98 -18.88 -7.25
CA GLU A 124 -11.63 -19.45 -7.08
C GLU A 124 -10.61 -18.34 -6.93
N LEU A 125 -9.69 -18.51 -5.96
CA LEU A 125 -8.58 -17.59 -5.80
C LEU A 125 -7.57 -17.83 -6.92
N GLU A 126 -7.64 -16.99 -7.96
CA GLU A 126 -6.58 -16.94 -8.96
C GLU A 126 -5.43 -16.07 -8.42
N LEU A 127 -4.20 -16.60 -8.46
CA LEU A 127 -2.97 -15.91 -8.04
C LEU A 127 -2.03 -15.64 -9.22
N SER A 128 -2.55 -15.65 -10.45
CA SER A 128 -1.72 -15.35 -11.60
C SER A 128 -1.33 -13.87 -11.58
N ASP A 129 -0.08 -13.62 -11.92
CA ASP A 129 0.44 -12.28 -12.07
C ASP A 129 0.58 -11.97 -13.55
N LYS A 130 0.15 -10.77 -13.93
CA LYS A 130 0.49 -10.21 -15.22
C LYS A 130 1.87 -9.58 -15.10
N PHE A 131 2.86 -10.26 -15.66
CA PHE A 131 4.19 -9.69 -15.83
C PHE A 131 4.12 -8.53 -16.82
N GLY A 132 4.62 -7.39 -16.38
CA GLY A 132 4.68 -6.13 -17.11
C GLY A 132 5.58 -5.17 -16.33
N PHE A 133 5.49 -3.87 -16.62
CA PHE A 133 6.33 -2.87 -15.97
C PHE A 133 6.16 -2.85 -14.41
N VAL A 134 4.96 -3.13 -13.88
CA VAL A 134 4.72 -3.53 -12.47
C VAL A 134 4.23 -4.98 -12.47
N ILE A 135 4.64 -5.79 -11.48
CA ILE A 135 3.95 -7.04 -11.15
C ILE A 135 2.57 -6.69 -10.60
N LYS A 136 1.56 -6.75 -11.46
CA LYS A 136 0.17 -6.57 -11.07
C LYS A 136 -0.47 -7.94 -11.09
N LYS A 137 -1.25 -8.23 -10.05
CA LYS A 137 -2.14 -9.38 -10.10
C LYS A 137 -3.00 -9.30 -11.35
N MET A 138 -3.13 -10.41 -12.09
CA MET A 138 -3.86 -10.43 -13.35
C MET A 138 -5.32 -10.02 -13.15
N ASN A 139 -5.91 -10.45 -12.04
CA ASN A 139 -7.20 -10.01 -11.55
C ASN A 139 -7.07 -9.37 -10.16
N PRO A 140 -7.78 -8.26 -9.87
CA PRO A 140 -7.83 -7.65 -8.54
C PRO A 140 -8.11 -8.65 -7.41
N LEU A 141 -7.47 -8.48 -6.25
CA LEU A 141 -7.73 -9.33 -5.08
C LEU A 141 -8.97 -8.83 -4.36
N VAL A 142 -10.13 -9.26 -4.83
CA VAL A 142 -11.42 -8.87 -4.26
C VAL A 142 -11.78 -9.79 -3.09
N LEU A 143 -12.00 -9.20 -1.92
CA LEU A 143 -12.32 -9.91 -0.68
C LEU A 143 -13.49 -9.23 0.03
N VAL A 144 -14.30 -10.01 0.75
CA VAL A 144 -15.38 -9.52 1.59
C VAL A 144 -14.87 -9.43 3.04
N PRO A 145 -14.63 -8.23 3.58
CA PRO A 145 -14.26 -8.06 4.98
C PRO A 145 -15.47 -8.18 5.90
N THR A 146 -15.33 -8.92 6.99
CA THR A 146 -16.27 -8.95 8.12
C THR A 146 -15.59 -8.36 9.36
N PRO A 147 -16.07 -7.26 9.94
CA PRO A 147 -15.50 -6.71 11.16
C PRO A 147 -15.54 -7.72 12.30
N ARG A 148 -14.42 -7.89 13.01
CA ARG A 148 -14.36 -8.75 14.20
C ARG A 148 -14.99 -8.08 15.43
N LEU A 149 -14.97 -6.75 15.47
CA LEU A 149 -15.59 -5.93 16.50
C LEU A 149 -16.78 -5.18 15.91
N SER A 150 -17.85 -5.06 16.69
CA SER A 150 -19.11 -4.43 16.28
C SER A 150 -19.11 -2.90 16.39
N ASN A 151 -18.04 -2.30 16.92
CA ASN A 151 -17.94 -0.86 17.14
C ASN A 151 -16.68 -0.28 16.48
N LEU A 152 -16.89 0.71 15.61
CA LEU A 152 -15.85 1.45 14.90
C LEU A 152 -14.87 2.18 15.83
N GLU A 153 -15.32 2.63 17.00
CA GLU A 153 -14.48 3.36 17.97
C GLU A 153 -13.41 2.48 18.61
N LEU A 154 -13.55 1.15 18.51
CA LEU A 154 -12.57 0.19 18.99
C LEU A 154 -11.40 -0.02 18.00
N TYR A 155 -11.45 0.61 16.82
CA TYR A 155 -10.45 0.54 15.75
C TYR A 155 -9.64 1.81 15.61
#